data_AF-A0A6A5WAA3-F1
#
_entry.id   AF-A0A6A5WAA3-F1
#
_cell.length_a   1.000
_cell.length_b   1.000
_cell.length_c   1.000
_cell.angle_alpha   90.00
_cell.angle_beta   90.00
_cell.angle_gamma   90.00
#
_symmetry.space_group_name_H-M   'P 1'
#
loop_
_entity.id
_entity.type
_entity.pdbx_description
1 polymer ?
#
loop_
_entity_poly.entity_id
_entity_poly.type
_entity_poly.pdbx_seq_one_letter_code
_entity_poly.pdbx_strand_id
1 'polypeptide(L)'
;MGYNNELQSFRTRLDTLGNEFSTLQDSHKRLSIENRTLRNESRTLTKENHNLTKENHNLGEKNKSLVAETLDLKTENHSLTNEIQSLQRANVKLSGEQLQTFKDKEVETHIAETRAKELKRFREENGKLVEEKGKLMVKLAKKRALEKEVKNLRYKKKTAERDVEALLAFSKTLLGKRKASDDVTSSNAREPASKKAKRIVVCTQCYAKGLDCDAGNSCAYCVENKRTCKRKRCNTYHEGEGKCGRSACPFAHPEDEFPNTYKIQRAFLNHPDDRFNNSAGRLKGDDKTVVD
;
A
#
# COMPACT_ATOMS: atom_id res chain seq x y z
N MET A 1 -5.04 74.97 137.76
CA MET A 1 -4.39 74.99 136.43
C MET A 1 -4.69 73.76 135.55
N GLY A 2 -5.29 72.66 136.06
CA GLY A 2 -5.53 71.44 135.26
C GLY A 2 -6.60 71.51 134.16
N TYR A 3 -7.73 72.21 134.40
CA TYR A 3 -8.88 72.23 133.49
C TYR A 3 -8.60 72.86 132.11
N ASN A 4 -7.74 73.89 132.05
CA ASN A 4 -7.34 74.51 130.78
C ASN A 4 -6.44 73.59 129.93
N ASN A 5 -5.64 72.71 130.55
CA ASN A 5 -4.77 71.77 129.83
C ASN A 5 -5.59 70.64 129.20
N GLU A 6 -6.65 70.18 129.86
CA GLU A 6 -7.57 69.16 129.33
C GLU A 6 -8.38 69.69 128.14
N LEU A 7 -8.91 70.91 128.22
CA LEU A 7 -9.62 71.55 127.11
C LEU A 7 -8.71 71.82 125.91
N GLN A 8 -7.46 72.24 126.14
CA GLN A 8 -6.47 72.39 125.06
C GLN A 8 -6.14 71.04 124.42
N SER A 9 -5.91 69.99 125.22
CA SER A 9 -5.69 68.63 124.74
C SER A 9 -6.85 68.10 123.89
N PHE A 10 -8.09 68.37 124.31
CA PHE A 10 -9.29 67.99 123.55
C PHE A 10 -9.40 68.73 122.21
N ARG A 11 -9.13 70.05 122.18
CA ARG A 11 -9.07 70.83 120.93
C ARG A 11 -8.03 70.30 119.97
N THR A 12 -6.80 70.05 120.44
CA THR A 12 -5.74 69.45 119.62
C THR A 12 -6.18 68.11 119.03
N ARG A 13 -6.87 67.26 119.80
CA ARG A 13 -7.40 65.98 119.31
C ARG A 13 -8.48 66.16 118.25
N LEU A 14 -9.38 67.13 118.40
CA LEU A 14 -10.40 67.44 117.39
C LEU A 14 -9.77 67.98 116.09
N ASP A 15 -8.76 68.85 116.19
CA ASP A 15 -8.04 69.36 115.03
C ASP A 15 -7.30 68.23 114.30
N THR A 16 -6.62 67.34 115.04
CA THR A 16 -5.98 66.15 114.46
C THR A 16 -7.01 65.26 113.76
N LEU A 17 -8.14 64.97 114.39
CA LEU A 17 -9.20 64.16 113.79
C LEU A 17 -9.80 64.81 112.54
N GLY A 18 -9.97 66.14 112.54
CA GLY A 18 -10.40 66.90 111.37
C GLY A 18 -9.42 66.80 110.20
N ASN A 19 -8.11 66.91 110.49
CA ASN A 19 -7.05 66.74 109.49
C ASN A 19 -6.98 65.31 108.93
N GLU A 20 -7.13 64.30 109.79
CA GLU A 20 -7.21 62.89 109.39
C GLU A 20 -8.42 62.64 108.49
N PHE A 21 -9.58 63.18 108.85
CA PHE A 21 -10.81 63.07 108.04
C PHE A 21 -10.63 63.71 106.66
N SER A 22 -10.05 64.91 106.58
CA SER A 22 -9.74 65.57 105.30
C SER A 22 -8.77 64.73 104.45
N THR A 23 -7.72 64.20 105.07
CA THR A 23 -6.73 63.35 104.39
C THR A 23 -7.36 62.05 103.86
N LEU A 24 -8.26 61.44 104.63
CA LEU A 24 -9.00 60.27 104.21
C LEU A 24 -9.94 60.59 103.05
N GLN A 25 -10.63 61.73 103.09
CA GLN A 25 -11.52 62.16 102.00
C GLN A 25 -10.74 62.36 100.69
N ASP A 26 -9.56 62.98 100.74
CA ASP A 26 -8.73 63.19 99.55
C ASP A 26 -8.12 61.88 99.03
N SER A 27 -7.78 60.95 99.93
CA SER A 27 -7.35 59.61 99.56
C SER A 27 -8.48 58.83 98.87
N HIS A 28 -9.71 58.92 99.37
CA HIS A 28 -10.87 58.33 98.72
C HIS A 28 -11.14 58.93 97.33
N LYS A 29 -11.03 60.26 97.17
CA LYS A 29 -11.14 60.91 95.84
C LYS A 29 -10.08 60.39 94.87
N ARG A 30 -8.82 60.29 95.30
CA ARG A 30 -7.71 59.76 94.49
C ARG A 30 -7.97 58.31 94.04
N LEU A 31 -8.36 57.43 94.98
CA LEU A 31 -8.71 56.05 94.67
C LEU A 31 -9.90 55.92 93.71
N SER A 32 -10.88 56.84 93.82
CA SER A 32 -12.03 56.87 92.89
C SER A 32 -11.60 57.22 91.46
N ILE A 33 -10.70 58.19 91.31
CA ILE A 33 -10.12 58.57 90.01
C ILE A 33 -9.32 57.40 89.43
N GLU A 34 -8.43 56.79 90.22
CA GLU A 34 -7.61 55.65 89.79
C GLU A 34 -8.46 54.46 89.34
N ASN A 35 -9.50 54.10 90.10
CA ASN A 35 -10.45 53.05 89.71
C ASN A 35 -11.15 53.37 88.38
N ARG A 36 -11.48 54.64 88.13
CA ARG A 36 -12.08 55.05 86.86
C ARG A 36 -11.08 54.91 85.71
N THR A 37 -9.83 55.29 85.92
CA THR A 37 -8.74 55.13 84.93
C THR A 37 -8.52 53.65 84.59
N LEU A 38 -8.36 52.79 85.59
CA LEU A 38 -8.18 51.34 85.40
C LEU A 38 -9.36 50.71 84.64
N ARG A 39 -10.60 51.13 84.93
CA ARG A 39 -11.79 50.66 84.17
C ARG A 39 -11.75 51.09 82.71
N ASN A 40 -11.24 52.28 82.41
CA ASN A 40 -11.11 52.75 81.03
C ASN A 40 -10.02 52.00 80.29
N GLU A 41 -8.86 51.80 80.90
CA GLU A 41 -7.76 51.00 80.33
C GLU A 41 -8.19 49.55 80.07
N SER A 42 -8.87 48.92 81.02
CA SER A 42 -9.42 47.57 80.85
C SER A 42 -10.39 47.48 79.67
N ARG A 43 -11.24 48.50 79.46
CA ARG A 43 -12.12 48.58 78.27
C ARG A 43 -11.33 48.72 76.98
N THR A 44 -10.27 49.53 76.96
CA THR A 44 -9.40 49.69 75.79
C THR A 44 -8.70 48.38 75.44
N LEU A 45 -8.07 47.73 76.41
CA LEU A 45 -7.41 46.43 76.23
C LEU A 45 -8.38 45.35 75.73
N THR A 46 -9.63 45.35 76.23
CA THR A 46 -10.67 44.42 75.74
C THR A 46 -10.97 44.64 74.25
N LYS A 47 -11.05 45.89 73.79
CA LYS A 47 -11.27 46.22 72.38
C LYS A 47 -10.07 45.83 71.51
N GLU A 48 -8.85 46.09 71.98
CA GLU A 48 -7.63 45.70 71.26
C GLU A 48 -7.53 44.18 71.12
N ASN A 49 -7.76 43.42 72.19
CA ASN A 49 -7.79 41.97 72.14
C ASN A 49 -8.85 41.42 71.18
N HIS A 50 -10.03 42.04 71.14
CA HIS A 50 -11.07 41.68 70.17
C HIS A 50 -10.62 41.92 68.73
N ASN A 51 -9.95 43.04 68.46
CA ASN A 51 -9.42 43.35 67.13
C ASN A 51 -8.30 42.39 66.71
N LEU A 52 -7.36 42.09 67.62
CA LEU A 52 -6.29 41.12 67.39
C LEU A 52 -6.84 39.71 67.11
N THR A 53 -7.92 39.32 67.80
CA THR A 53 -8.57 38.03 67.57
C THR A 53 -9.16 37.96 66.15
N LYS A 54 -9.79 39.04 65.67
CA LYS A 54 -10.31 39.13 64.29
C LYS A 54 -9.19 39.10 63.25
N GLU A 55 -8.10 39.82 63.50
CA GLU A 55 -6.96 39.85 62.60
C GLU A 55 -6.30 38.47 62.50
N ASN A 56 -6.07 37.80 63.62
CA ASN A 56 -5.55 36.43 63.66
C ASN A 56 -6.47 35.45 62.91
N HIS A 57 -7.79 35.59 63.05
CA HIS A 57 -8.73 34.77 62.31
C HIS A 57 -8.60 35.00 60.79
N ASN A 58 -8.55 36.25 60.34
CA ASN A 58 -8.38 36.60 58.93
C ASN A 58 -7.04 36.09 58.35
N LEU A 59 -5.95 36.25 59.10
CA LEU A 59 -4.65 35.70 58.72
C LEU A 59 -4.68 34.17 58.61
N GLY A 60 -5.40 33.51 59.52
CA GLY A 60 -5.63 32.07 59.47
C GLY A 60 -6.34 31.63 58.18
N GLU A 61 -7.40 32.33 57.78
CA GLU A 61 -8.12 32.03 56.53
C GLU A 61 -7.26 32.29 55.28
N LYS A 62 -6.50 33.40 55.25
CA LYS A 62 -5.54 33.66 54.18
C LYS A 62 -4.47 32.57 54.06
N ASN A 63 -3.94 32.11 55.20
CA ASN A 63 -2.94 31.05 55.20
C ASN A 63 -3.50 29.72 54.68
N LYS A 64 -4.74 29.37 55.05
CA LYS A 64 -5.43 28.20 54.49
C LYS A 64 -5.59 28.31 52.97
N SER A 65 -5.97 29.48 52.47
CA SER A 65 -6.10 29.72 51.03
C SER A 65 -4.76 29.56 50.30
N LEU A 66 -3.67 30.11 50.84
CA LEU A 66 -2.33 30.00 50.25
C LEU A 66 -1.82 28.56 50.25
N VAL A 67 -2.11 27.78 51.29
CA VAL A 67 -1.77 26.35 51.34
C VAL A 67 -2.52 25.57 50.26
N ALA A 68 -3.81 25.87 50.04
CA ALA A 68 -4.60 25.24 48.99
C ALA A 68 -4.03 25.57 47.60
N GLU A 69 -3.75 26.84 47.32
CA GLU A 69 -3.15 27.28 46.04
C GLU A 69 -1.78 26.63 45.80
N THR A 70 -0.95 26.50 46.85
CA THR A 70 0.34 25.82 46.76
C THR A 70 0.19 24.34 46.42
N LEU A 71 -0.83 23.67 46.97
CA LEU A 71 -1.13 22.28 46.66
C LEU A 71 -1.54 22.14 45.18
N ASP A 72 -2.44 23.00 44.71
CA ASP A 72 -2.92 22.99 43.33
C ASP A 72 -1.76 23.21 42.35
N LEU A 73 -0.93 24.23 42.56
CA LEU A 73 0.27 24.49 41.75
C LEU A 73 1.25 23.30 41.76
N LYS A 74 1.37 22.58 42.87
CA LYS A 74 2.21 21.38 42.93
C LYS A 74 1.62 20.24 42.09
N THR A 75 0.30 20.08 42.08
CA THR A 75 -0.36 19.08 41.23
C THR A 75 -0.22 19.40 39.75
N GLU A 76 -0.38 20.68 39.37
CA GLU A 76 -0.20 21.15 37.99
C GLU A 76 1.24 20.94 37.51
N ASN A 77 2.24 21.32 38.32
CA ASN A 77 3.65 21.07 38.00
C ASN A 77 3.95 19.58 37.80
N HIS A 78 3.35 18.71 38.61
CA HIS A 78 3.51 17.26 38.45
C HIS A 78 2.90 16.78 37.12
N SER A 79 1.71 17.28 36.77
CA SER A 79 1.06 16.97 35.48
C SER A 79 1.92 17.41 34.29
N LEU A 80 2.41 18.65 34.30
CA LEU A 80 3.29 19.19 33.25
C LEU A 80 4.60 18.38 33.13
N THR A 81 5.18 17.97 34.26
CA THR A 81 6.38 17.11 34.26
C THR A 81 6.11 15.78 33.56
N ASN A 82 4.95 15.16 33.83
CA ASN A 82 4.56 13.91 33.19
C ASN A 82 4.31 14.08 31.68
N GLU A 83 3.71 15.19 31.28
CA GLU A 83 3.51 15.54 29.86
C GLU A 83 4.84 15.72 29.13
N ILE A 84 5.78 16.48 29.70
CA ILE A 84 7.14 16.66 29.15
C ILE A 84 7.82 15.32 28.95
N GLN A 85 7.78 14.42 29.95
CA GLN A 85 8.38 13.09 29.82
C GLN A 85 7.71 12.25 28.74
N SER A 86 6.38 12.37 28.58
CA SER A 86 5.65 11.68 27.51
C SER A 86 6.08 12.17 26.12
N LEU A 87 6.18 13.49 25.94
CA LEU A 87 6.63 14.11 24.70
C LEU A 87 8.08 13.75 24.38
N GLN A 88 8.97 13.71 25.38
CA GLN A 88 10.34 13.25 25.20
C GLN A 88 10.42 11.81 24.69
N ARG A 89 9.63 10.89 25.28
CA ARG A 89 9.55 9.50 24.80
C ARG A 89 9.03 9.41 23.37
N ALA A 90 8.00 10.18 23.03
CA ALA A 90 7.45 10.23 21.67
C ALA A 90 8.49 10.75 20.66
N ASN A 91 9.24 11.78 21.03
CA ASN A 91 10.27 12.36 20.16
C ASN A 91 11.44 11.39 19.91
N VAL A 92 11.90 10.67 20.95
CA VAL A 92 12.92 9.62 20.78
C VAL A 92 12.43 8.52 19.84
N LYS A 93 11.17 8.09 19.98
CA LYS A 93 10.57 7.09 19.09
C LYS A 93 10.52 7.57 17.64
N LEU A 94 10.03 8.78 17.40
CA LEU A 94 9.97 9.38 16.06
C LEU A 94 11.35 9.51 15.42
N SER A 95 12.35 9.93 16.18
CA SER A 95 13.74 10.02 15.71
C SER A 95 14.28 8.64 15.29
N GLY A 96 13.98 7.59 16.08
CA GLY A 96 14.31 6.21 15.73
C GLY A 96 13.63 5.74 14.44
N GLU A 97 12.34 6.03 14.27
CA GLU A 97 11.58 5.69 13.05
C GLU A 97 12.11 6.43 11.81
N GLN A 98 12.49 7.70 11.94
CA GLN A 98 13.12 8.46 10.87
C GLN A 98 14.45 7.85 10.45
N LEU A 99 15.32 7.51 11.42
CA LEU A 99 16.60 6.88 11.14
C LEU A 99 16.42 5.52 10.43
N GLN A 100 15.45 4.72 10.86
CA GLN A 100 15.15 3.46 10.20
C GLN A 100 14.68 3.68 8.75
N THR A 101 13.80 4.67 8.53
CA THR A 101 13.33 5.02 7.18
C THR A 101 14.47 5.43 6.27
N PHE A 102 15.47 6.17 6.77
CA PHE A 102 16.67 6.50 5.99
C PHE A 102 17.48 5.26 5.61
N LYS A 103 17.71 4.34 6.55
CA LYS A 103 18.40 3.07 6.28
C LYS A 103 17.64 2.22 5.27
N ASP A 104 16.32 2.13 5.39
CA ASP A 104 15.49 1.34 4.46
C ASP A 104 15.56 1.92 3.04
N LYS A 105 15.52 3.26 2.91
CA LYS A 105 15.71 3.94 1.61
C LYS A 105 17.10 3.69 1.02
N GLU A 106 18.15 3.70 1.83
CA GLU A 106 19.51 3.41 1.39
C GLU A 106 19.68 1.96 0.90
N VAL A 107 19.03 1.01 1.60
CA VAL A 107 18.99 -0.39 1.14
C VAL A 107 18.21 -0.49 -0.17
N GLU A 108 17.08 0.20 -0.28
CA GLU A 108 16.25 0.19 -1.50
C GLU A 108 16.98 0.79 -2.71
N THR A 109 17.75 1.87 -2.53
CA THR A 109 18.58 2.44 -3.61
C THR A 109 19.67 1.46 -4.03
N HIS A 110 20.37 0.82 -3.09
CA HIS A 110 21.39 -0.19 -3.43
C HIS A 110 20.79 -1.39 -4.19
N ILE A 111 19.60 -1.85 -3.81
CA ILE A 111 18.87 -2.91 -4.53
C ILE A 111 18.50 -2.44 -5.94
N ALA A 112 17.99 -1.22 -6.09
CA ALA A 112 17.61 -0.66 -7.39
C ALA A 112 18.82 -0.54 -8.32
N GLU A 113 19.97 -0.08 -7.82
CA GLU A 113 21.22 -0.01 -8.57
C GLU A 113 21.71 -1.39 -9.02
N THR A 114 21.64 -2.37 -8.12
CA THR A 114 22.02 -3.76 -8.43
C THR A 114 21.15 -4.33 -9.54
N ARG A 115 19.82 -4.15 -9.44
CA ARG A 115 18.87 -4.56 -10.49
C ARG A 115 19.13 -3.84 -11.81
N ALA A 116 19.47 -2.54 -11.79
CA ALA A 116 19.80 -1.79 -13.00
C ALA A 116 21.06 -2.35 -13.69
N LYS A 117 22.10 -2.70 -12.92
CA LYS A 117 23.31 -3.35 -13.43
C LYS A 117 23.01 -4.71 -14.05
N GLU A 118 22.17 -5.52 -13.41
CA GLU A 118 21.73 -6.81 -13.94
C GLU A 118 20.93 -6.69 -15.23
N LEU A 119 19.96 -5.78 -15.28
CA LEU A 119 19.18 -5.50 -16.49
C LEU A 119 20.07 -5.05 -17.65
N LYS A 120 21.09 -4.24 -17.38
CA LYS A 120 22.07 -3.83 -18.40
C LYS A 120 22.83 -5.04 -18.95
N ARG A 121 23.35 -5.91 -18.08
CA ARG A 121 24.04 -7.15 -18.49
C ARG A 121 23.13 -8.05 -19.33
N PHE A 122 21.89 -8.24 -18.89
CA PHE A 122 20.91 -9.06 -19.62
C PHE A 122 20.55 -8.47 -20.99
N ARG A 123 20.45 -7.14 -21.12
CA ARG A 123 20.24 -6.47 -22.41
C ARG A 123 21.41 -6.67 -23.36
N GLU A 124 22.64 -6.53 -22.86
CA GLU A 124 23.86 -6.76 -23.65
C GLU A 124 23.96 -8.21 -24.13
N GLU A 125 23.68 -9.18 -23.26
CA GLU A 125 23.67 -10.60 -23.60
C GLU A 125 22.58 -10.94 -24.63
N ASN A 126 21.36 -10.44 -24.45
CA ASN A 126 20.30 -10.61 -25.45
C ASN A 126 20.68 -9.96 -26.80
N GLY A 127 21.36 -8.82 -26.79
CA GLY A 127 21.87 -8.19 -28.00
C GLY A 127 22.81 -9.12 -28.77
N LYS A 128 23.76 -9.76 -28.07
CA LYS A 128 24.69 -10.74 -28.66
C LYS A 128 23.94 -11.96 -29.22
N LEU A 129 22.98 -12.50 -28.47
CA LEU A 129 22.18 -13.65 -28.91
C LEU A 129 21.34 -13.33 -30.16
N VAL A 130 20.76 -12.13 -30.24
CA VAL A 130 20.01 -11.68 -31.43
C VAL A 130 20.93 -11.58 -32.64
N GLU A 131 22.15 -11.04 -32.48
CA GLU A 131 23.13 -10.96 -33.55
C GLU A 131 23.56 -12.36 -34.03
N GLU A 132 23.85 -13.28 -33.10
CA GLU A 132 24.21 -14.66 -33.40
C GLU A 132 23.07 -15.41 -34.11
N LYS A 133 21.84 -15.25 -33.62
CA LYS A 133 20.63 -15.78 -34.28
C LYS A 133 20.51 -15.25 -35.71
N GLY A 134 20.80 -13.96 -35.93
CA GLY A 134 20.85 -13.36 -37.27
C GLY A 134 21.87 -14.04 -38.18
N LYS A 135 23.11 -14.24 -37.70
CA LYS A 135 24.17 -14.95 -38.45
C LYS A 135 23.76 -16.38 -38.80
N LEU A 136 23.14 -17.10 -37.87
CA LEU A 136 22.65 -18.46 -38.10
C LEU A 136 21.52 -18.51 -39.13
N MET A 137 20.59 -17.54 -39.11
CA MET A 137 19.51 -17.43 -40.10
C MET A 137 20.07 -17.23 -41.51
N VAL A 138 21.10 -16.40 -41.68
CA VAL A 138 21.78 -16.21 -42.98
C VAL A 138 22.44 -17.52 -43.44
N LYS A 139 23.15 -18.23 -42.55
CA LYS A 139 23.74 -19.54 -42.87
C LYS A 139 22.68 -20.56 -43.27
N LEU A 140 21.54 -20.60 -42.57
CA LEU A 140 20.42 -21.48 -42.89
C LEU A 140 19.80 -21.15 -44.25
N ALA A 141 19.66 -19.86 -44.59
CA ALA A 141 19.19 -19.43 -45.90
C ALA A 141 20.13 -19.87 -47.03
N LYS A 142 21.46 -19.72 -46.84
CA LYS A 142 22.48 -20.21 -47.78
C LYS A 142 22.41 -21.73 -47.96
N LYS A 143 22.30 -22.49 -46.86
CA LYS A 143 22.14 -23.95 -46.90
C LYS A 143 20.90 -24.35 -47.71
N ARG A 144 19.76 -23.70 -47.47
CA ARG A 144 18.51 -23.94 -48.21
C ARG A 144 18.66 -23.62 -49.71
N ALA A 145 19.41 -22.60 -50.09
CA ALA A 145 19.69 -22.26 -51.48
C ALA A 145 20.53 -23.36 -52.16
N LEU A 146 21.62 -23.79 -51.52
CA LEU A 146 22.46 -24.88 -52.02
C LEU A 146 21.69 -26.21 -52.13
N GLU A 147 20.81 -26.53 -51.17
CA GLU A 147 19.95 -27.72 -51.25
C GLU A 147 19.02 -27.69 -52.47
N LYS A 148 18.47 -26.51 -52.82
CA LYS A 148 17.67 -26.34 -54.04
C LYS A 148 18.52 -26.54 -55.30
N GLU A 149 19.75 -26.02 -55.31
CA GLU A 149 20.68 -26.17 -56.43
C GLU A 149 21.11 -27.63 -56.62
N VAL A 150 21.45 -28.34 -55.55
CA VAL A 150 21.75 -29.79 -55.57
C VAL A 150 20.56 -30.58 -56.09
N LYS A 151 19.33 -30.26 -55.67
CA LYS A 151 18.12 -30.90 -56.21
C LYS A 151 17.97 -30.65 -57.72
N ASN A 152 18.23 -29.43 -58.18
CA ASN A 152 18.19 -29.08 -59.60
C ASN A 152 19.27 -29.82 -60.41
N LEU A 153 20.51 -29.87 -59.91
CA LEU A 153 21.60 -30.62 -60.54
C LEU A 153 21.31 -32.13 -60.61
N ARG A 154 20.71 -32.71 -59.57
CA ARG A 154 20.25 -34.11 -59.60
C ARG A 154 19.18 -34.33 -60.68
N TYR A 155 18.23 -33.39 -60.82
CA TYR A 155 17.23 -33.45 -61.88
C TYR A 155 17.89 -33.40 -63.27
N LYS A 156 18.79 -32.44 -63.50
CA LYS A 156 19.56 -32.33 -64.76
C LYS A 156 20.39 -33.57 -65.06
N LYS A 157 21.10 -34.12 -64.07
CA LYS A 157 21.88 -35.36 -64.20
C LYS A 157 21.00 -36.52 -64.65
N LYS A 158 19.84 -36.69 -63.99
CA LYS A 158 18.89 -37.76 -64.33
C LYS A 158 18.32 -37.59 -65.74
N THR A 159 18.08 -36.37 -66.20
CA THR A 159 17.68 -36.10 -67.58
C THR A 159 18.79 -36.45 -68.56
N ALA A 160 20.03 -36.00 -68.33
CA ALA A 160 21.16 -36.35 -69.18
C ALA A 160 21.46 -37.87 -69.22
N GLU A 161 21.33 -38.56 -68.08
CA GLU A 161 21.41 -40.03 -68.01
C GLU A 161 20.36 -40.70 -68.92
N ARG A 162 19.11 -40.20 -68.90
CA ARG A 162 18.06 -40.69 -69.81
C ARG A 162 18.37 -40.36 -71.27
N ASP A 163 18.92 -39.19 -71.57
CA ASP A 163 19.28 -38.81 -72.94
C ASP A 163 20.41 -39.70 -73.48
N VAL A 164 21.41 -40.01 -72.66
CA VAL A 164 22.47 -40.97 -73.00
C VAL A 164 21.88 -42.37 -73.22
N GLU A 165 20.99 -42.81 -72.34
CA GLU A 165 20.30 -44.09 -72.48
C GLU A 165 19.44 -44.15 -73.76
N ALA A 166 18.74 -43.06 -74.11
CA ALA A 166 17.97 -42.93 -75.34
C ALA A 166 18.87 -42.95 -76.58
N LEU A 167 20.01 -42.27 -76.57
CA LEU A 167 20.99 -42.31 -77.66
C LEU A 167 21.61 -43.70 -77.82
N LEU A 168 21.90 -44.40 -76.72
CA LEU A 168 22.36 -45.79 -76.74
C LEU A 168 21.28 -46.73 -77.27
N ALA A 169 20.02 -46.55 -76.88
CA ALA A 169 18.89 -47.30 -77.41
C ALA A 169 18.66 -47.02 -78.90
N PHE A 170 18.79 -45.77 -79.33
CA PHE A 170 18.74 -45.34 -80.73
C PHE A 170 19.87 -45.98 -81.58
N SER A 171 21.09 -46.02 -81.04
CA SER A 171 22.22 -46.74 -81.61
C SER A 171 21.94 -48.25 -81.74
N LYS A 172 21.40 -48.88 -80.68
CA LYS A 172 20.99 -50.30 -80.72
C LYS A 172 19.88 -50.57 -81.73
N THR A 173 18.94 -49.65 -81.91
CA THR A 173 17.86 -49.78 -82.92
C THR A 173 18.36 -49.55 -84.35
N LEU A 174 19.42 -48.76 -84.55
CA LEU A 174 20.12 -48.69 -85.84
C LEU A 174 20.87 -49.99 -86.19
N LEU A 175 21.34 -50.76 -85.18
CA LEU A 175 22.04 -52.04 -85.36
C LEU A 175 21.15 -53.29 -85.26
N GLY A 176 19.86 -53.13 -84.97
CA GLY A 176 18.96 -54.26 -84.65
C GLY A 176 17.57 -54.09 -85.24
N LYS A 177 17.42 -54.31 -86.56
CA LYS A 177 16.11 -54.60 -87.14
C LYS A 177 15.81 -56.11 -87.00
N ARG A 178 14.83 -56.46 -86.14
CA ARG A 178 13.66 -57.33 -86.44
C ARG A 178 12.86 -57.75 -85.19
N LYS A 179 11.55 -57.44 -85.23
CA LYS A 179 10.34 -58.12 -84.67
C LYS A 179 10.10 -58.02 -83.13
N ALA A 180 9.04 -57.34 -82.64
CA ALA A 180 7.61 -57.75 -82.53
C ALA A 180 7.43 -58.98 -81.59
N SER A 181 6.52 -59.10 -80.60
CA SER A 181 5.20 -58.50 -80.30
C SER A 181 4.65 -59.02 -78.94
N ASP A 182 3.82 -58.21 -78.27
CA ASP A 182 2.56 -58.48 -77.53
C ASP A 182 2.38 -59.39 -76.28
N ASP A 183 1.29 -59.03 -75.56
CA ASP A 183 0.49 -59.63 -74.46
C ASP A 183 0.80 -59.27 -72.99
N VAL A 184 0.03 -58.40 -72.28
CA VAL A 184 -1.33 -58.56 -71.68
C VAL A 184 -1.28 -59.44 -70.41
N THR A 185 -1.59 -59.00 -69.19
CA THR A 185 -2.94 -58.71 -68.68
C THR A 185 -2.91 -58.11 -67.24
N SER A 186 -3.90 -57.25 -66.95
CA SER A 186 -4.72 -57.14 -65.70
C SER A 186 -4.03 -56.95 -64.33
N SER A 187 -4.40 -56.01 -63.46
CA SER A 187 -5.77 -55.79 -62.99
C SER A 187 -5.86 -54.65 -61.95
N ASN A 188 -7.00 -53.94 -61.99
CA ASN A 188 -7.83 -53.49 -60.87
C ASN A 188 -7.35 -52.45 -59.83
N ALA A 189 -7.93 -51.27 -59.98
CA ALA A 189 -9.07 -50.79 -59.18
C ALA A 189 -8.83 -49.71 -58.09
N ARG A 190 -9.74 -48.73 -58.21
CA ARG A 190 -10.33 -47.84 -57.19
C ARG A 190 -9.48 -46.67 -56.71
N GLU A 191 -9.67 -45.56 -57.44
CA GLU A 191 -9.48 -44.22 -56.91
C GLU A 191 -10.39 -43.97 -55.68
N PRO A 192 -9.86 -43.29 -54.66
CA PRO A 192 -10.47 -43.22 -53.35
C PRO A 192 -11.61 -42.21 -53.32
N ALA A 193 -12.70 -42.59 -52.64
CA ALA A 193 -13.76 -41.70 -52.25
C ALA A 193 -13.18 -40.42 -51.62
N SER A 194 -13.50 -39.27 -52.22
CA SER A 194 -13.14 -37.96 -51.71
C SER A 194 -13.73 -37.79 -50.30
N LYS A 195 -12.92 -38.02 -49.27
CA LYS A 195 -13.27 -37.66 -47.90
C LYS A 195 -13.42 -36.15 -47.90
N LYS A 196 -14.67 -35.65 -47.80
CA LYS A 196 -14.97 -34.23 -47.57
C LYS A 196 -14.01 -33.73 -46.49
N ALA A 197 -13.15 -32.78 -46.84
CA ALA A 197 -12.21 -32.20 -45.89
C ALA A 197 -13.00 -31.71 -44.68
N LYS A 198 -12.77 -32.31 -43.50
CA LYS A 198 -13.42 -31.86 -42.27
C LYS A 198 -13.00 -30.41 -42.07
N ARG A 199 -13.99 -29.53 -42.03
CA ARG A 199 -13.80 -28.10 -41.80
C ARG A 199 -13.10 -27.89 -40.47
N ILE A 200 -11.92 -27.27 -40.48
CA ILE A 200 -11.13 -27.01 -39.28
C ILE A 200 -11.73 -25.81 -38.56
N VAL A 201 -12.25 -26.04 -37.35
CA VAL A 201 -12.72 -24.97 -36.46
C VAL A 201 -11.63 -24.70 -35.42
N VAL A 202 -11.01 -23.53 -35.52
CA VAL A 202 -9.94 -23.08 -34.62
C VAL A 202 -10.51 -22.77 -33.23
N CYS A 203 -9.82 -23.20 -32.16
CA CYS A 203 -10.22 -22.85 -30.79
C CYS A 203 -9.92 -21.36 -30.50
N THR A 204 -10.59 -20.79 -29.49
CA THR A 204 -10.48 -19.36 -29.21
C THR A 204 -9.07 -18.93 -28.79
N GLN A 205 -8.34 -19.82 -28.11
CA GLN A 205 -6.96 -19.57 -27.69
C GLN A 205 -5.98 -19.57 -28.87
N CYS A 206 -6.09 -20.56 -29.76
CA CYS A 206 -5.28 -20.62 -30.98
C CYS A 206 -5.60 -19.43 -31.90
N TYR A 207 -6.87 -19.06 -32.04
CA TYR A 207 -7.29 -17.90 -32.83
C TYR A 207 -6.71 -16.58 -32.28
N ALA A 208 -6.80 -16.36 -30.96
CA ALA A 208 -6.28 -15.15 -30.32
C ALA A 208 -4.75 -15.02 -30.43
N LYS A 209 -4.03 -16.15 -30.55
CA LYS A 209 -2.57 -16.20 -30.62
C LYS A 209 -2.01 -16.43 -32.02
N GLY A 210 -2.87 -16.57 -33.04
CA GLY A 210 -2.46 -16.86 -34.42
C GLY A 210 -1.77 -18.22 -34.59
N LEU A 211 -2.15 -19.22 -33.79
CA LEU A 211 -1.58 -20.57 -33.83
C LEU A 211 -2.42 -21.52 -34.70
N ASP A 212 -1.74 -22.47 -35.35
CA ASP A 212 -2.40 -23.56 -36.07
C ASP A 212 -3.07 -24.53 -35.09
N CYS A 213 -4.38 -24.73 -35.25
CA CYS A 213 -5.17 -25.62 -34.39
C CYS A 213 -5.40 -26.96 -35.10
N ASP A 214 -4.95 -28.05 -34.47
CA ASP A 214 -5.05 -29.45 -34.92
C ASP A 214 -6.48 -30.03 -34.93
N ALA A 215 -7.49 -29.20 -34.66
CA ALA A 215 -8.92 -29.54 -34.62
C ALA A 215 -9.32 -30.68 -33.66
N GLY A 216 -8.46 -31.14 -32.73
CA GLY A 216 -8.80 -32.18 -31.76
C GLY A 216 -9.91 -31.76 -30.78
N ASN A 217 -10.51 -32.72 -30.04
CA ASN A 217 -11.49 -32.42 -28.97
C ASN A 217 -10.91 -31.43 -27.96
N SER A 218 -9.63 -31.61 -27.62
CA SER A 218 -8.75 -30.60 -27.04
C SER A 218 -7.53 -30.48 -27.93
N CYS A 219 -7.21 -29.28 -28.43
CA CYS A 219 -6.03 -29.11 -29.27
C CYS A 219 -4.73 -29.26 -28.47
N ALA A 220 -3.65 -29.70 -29.12
CA ALA A 220 -2.35 -29.91 -28.49
C ALA A 220 -1.91 -28.73 -27.60
N TYR A 221 -2.11 -27.50 -28.09
CA TYR A 221 -1.83 -26.28 -27.35
C TYR A 221 -2.61 -26.17 -26.03
N CYS A 222 -3.92 -26.43 -26.05
CA CYS A 222 -4.77 -26.38 -24.86
C CYS A 222 -4.42 -27.50 -23.86
N VAL A 223 -4.07 -28.69 -24.36
CA VAL A 223 -3.63 -29.83 -23.54
C VAL A 223 -2.33 -29.50 -22.80
N GLU A 224 -1.33 -28.99 -23.53
CA GLU A 224 -0.02 -28.63 -22.96
C GLU A 224 -0.14 -27.53 -21.89
N ASN A 225 -1.04 -26.56 -22.09
CA ASN A 225 -1.23 -25.45 -21.17
C ASN A 225 -2.25 -25.76 -20.04
N LYS A 226 -2.74 -27.00 -19.93
CA LYS A 226 -3.75 -27.43 -18.94
C LYS A 226 -5.01 -26.54 -18.96
N ARG A 227 -5.45 -26.09 -20.14
CA ARG A 227 -6.63 -25.23 -20.31
C ARG A 227 -7.74 -25.97 -21.06
N THR A 228 -8.99 -25.60 -20.79
CA THR A 228 -10.14 -26.14 -21.52
C THR A 228 -10.18 -25.57 -22.94
N CYS A 229 -10.19 -26.46 -23.94
CA CYS A 229 -10.31 -26.07 -25.33
C CYS A 229 -11.74 -25.62 -25.62
N LYS A 230 -11.93 -24.31 -25.84
CA LYS A 230 -13.24 -23.71 -26.13
C LYS A 230 -13.30 -23.28 -27.59
N ARG A 231 -14.41 -23.59 -28.26
CA ARG A 231 -14.70 -23.12 -29.63
C ARG A 231 -15.91 -22.20 -29.63
N LYS A 232 -15.84 -21.15 -30.44
CA LYS A 232 -16.95 -20.20 -30.59
C LYS A 232 -18.01 -20.81 -31.50
N ARG A 233 -19.26 -20.90 -31.03
CA ARG A 233 -20.39 -21.37 -31.83
C ARG A 233 -20.81 -20.29 -32.83
N CYS A 234 -21.21 -20.70 -34.03
CA CYS A 234 -21.73 -19.79 -35.04
C CYS A 234 -23.06 -19.17 -34.59
N ASN A 235 -23.13 -17.83 -34.55
CA ASN A 235 -24.33 -17.12 -34.10
C ASN A 235 -25.47 -17.17 -35.14
N THR A 236 -25.15 -17.31 -36.43
CA THR A 236 -26.15 -17.37 -37.51
C THR A 236 -26.71 -18.78 -37.73
N TYR A 237 -26.30 -19.76 -36.93
CA TYR A 237 -26.73 -21.15 -37.03
C TYR A 237 -28.05 -21.43 -36.28
N HIS A 238 -28.93 -20.45 -36.09
CA HIS A 238 -30.04 -20.56 -35.13
C HIS A 238 -31.46 -20.37 -35.67
N GLU A 239 -31.66 -20.41 -36.99
CA GLU A 239 -32.99 -20.21 -37.57
C GLU A 239 -33.35 -21.36 -38.51
N GLY A 240 -33.86 -22.46 -37.92
CA GLY A 240 -34.82 -23.38 -38.55
C GLY A 240 -34.35 -24.34 -39.65
N GLU A 241 -33.36 -24.01 -40.48
CA GLU A 241 -33.12 -24.76 -41.74
C GLU A 241 -31.73 -25.43 -41.86
N GLY A 242 -30.95 -25.46 -40.78
CA GLY A 242 -29.71 -26.26 -40.74
C GLY A 242 -28.60 -25.83 -41.71
N LYS A 243 -28.60 -24.56 -42.16
CA LYS A 243 -27.56 -24.04 -43.06
C LYS A 243 -27.05 -22.69 -42.58
N CYS A 244 -25.78 -22.64 -42.18
CA CYS A 244 -25.07 -21.37 -42.07
C CYS A 244 -25.00 -20.75 -43.47
N GLY A 245 -25.46 -19.51 -43.65
CA GLY A 245 -25.38 -18.80 -44.93
C GLY A 245 -23.94 -18.52 -45.42
N ARG A 246 -22.92 -18.90 -44.65
CA ARG A 246 -21.50 -18.80 -45.03
C ARG A 246 -20.96 -20.18 -45.36
N SER A 247 -20.62 -20.41 -46.63
CA SER A 247 -20.01 -21.66 -47.12
C SER A 247 -18.68 -22.01 -46.44
N ALA A 248 -17.98 -21.02 -45.86
CA ALA A 248 -16.74 -21.18 -45.10
C ALA A 248 -16.77 -20.44 -43.75
N CYS A 249 -17.80 -20.67 -42.93
CA CYS A 249 -17.85 -20.09 -41.59
C CYS A 249 -16.62 -20.53 -40.76
N PRO A 250 -15.98 -19.70 -39.93
CA PRO A 250 -14.89 -20.12 -39.06
C PRO A 250 -15.35 -20.66 -37.69
N PHE A 251 -16.66 -20.66 -37.40
CA PHE A 251 -17.23 -20.97 -36.09
C PHE A 251 -17.88 -22.36 -36.01
N ALA A 252 -17.85 -22.99 -34.85
CA ALA A 252 -18.41 -24.34 -34.67
C ALA A 252 -19.92 -24.39 -34.94
N HIS A 253 -20.36 -25.41 -35.67
CA HIS A 253 -21.75 -25.81 -35.83
C HIS A 253 -22.03 -27.08 -35.01
N PRO A 254 -23.30 -27.40 -34.69
CA PRO A 254 -23.69 -28.62 -33.97
C PRO A 254 -23.25 -29.91 -34.66
N GLU A 255 -23.20 -29.92 -36.00
CA GLU A 255 -22.79 -31.08 -36.79
C GLU A 255 -21.28 -31.34 -36.73
N ASP A 256 -20.49 -30.37 -36.24
CA ASP A 256 -19.05 -30.52 -36.09
C ASP A 256 -18.67 -31.37 -34.84
N GLU A 257 -19.65 -31.82 -34.04
CA GLU A 257 -19.50 -32.73 -32.87
C GLU A 257 -18.50 -32.26 -31.78
N PHE A 258 -18.22 -30.97 -31.69
CA PHE A 258 -17.31 -30.46 -30.66
C PHE A 258 -18.02 -30.34 -29.29
N PRO A 259 -17.52 -31.00 -28.22
CA PRO A 259 -18.22 -31.08 -26.94
C PRO A 259 -18.30 -29.73 -26.20
N ASN A 260 -17.38 -28.80 -26.48
CA ASN A 260 -17.22 -27.55 -25.74
C ASN A 260 -17.38 -26.31 -26.64
N THR A 261 -18.60 -26.10 -27.14
CA THR A 261 -18.96 -24.88 -27.88
C THR A 261 -19.79 -23.95 -27.00
N TYR A 262 -19.56 -22.64 -27.10
CA TYR A 262 -20.33 -21.65 -26.35
C TYR A 262 -20.88 -20.54 -27.25
N LYS A 263 -22.06 -20.03 -26.91
CA LYS A 263 -22.66 -18.85 -27.54
C LYS A 263 -22.04 -17.60 -26.90
N ILE A 264 -21.57 -16.66 -27.72
CA ILE A 264 -21.20 -15.34 -27.20
C ILE A 264 -22.50 -14.53 -27.08
N GLN A 265 -23.01 -14.41 -25.86
CA GLN A 265 -23.92 -13.31 -25.54
C GLN A 265 -23.10 -12.02 -25.60
N ARG A 266 -23.59 -11.02 -26.34
CA ARG A 266 -22.89 -9.77 -26.67
C ARG A 266 -22.60 -8.87 -25.43
N ALA A 267 -22.76 -9.38 -24.22
CA ALA A 267 -22.78 -8.62 -22.96
C ALA A 267 -21.48 -8.65 -22.13
N PHE A 268 -20.40 -9.31 -22.58
CA PHE A 268 -19.16 -9.38 -21.79
C PHE A 268 -17.91 -9.03 -22.61
N LEU A 269 -17.83 -7.78 -23.06
CA LEU A 269 -16.54 -7.16 -23.38
C LEU A 269 -15.91 -6.45 -22.18
N ASN A 270 -16.51 -6.51 -20.99
CA ASN A 270 -15.98 -5.92 -19.75
C ASN A 270 -16.26 -6.82 -18.54
N HIS A 271 -15.37 -7.77 -18.22
CA HIS A 271 -15.14 -8.29 -16.84
C HIS A 271 -13.91 -9.22 -16.76
N PRO A 272 -13.27 -9.45 -15.58
CA PRO A 272 -12.19 -8.62 -15.04
C PRO A 272 -10.96 -9.44 -14.59
N ASP A 273 -10.63 -10.58 -15.21
CA ASP A 273 -9.60 -11.50 -14.67
C ASP A 273 -8.15 -11.19 -15.10
N ASP A 274 -7.91 -10.03 -15.72
CA ASP A 274 -6.55 -9.52 -16.01
C ASP A 274 -6.19 -8.30 -15.12
N ARG A 275 -6.56 -8.32 -13.83
CA ARG A 275 -5.98 -7.42 -12.82
C ARG A 275 -4.89 -8.14 -12.04
N PHE A 276 -3.73 -8.31 -12.67
CA PHE A 276 -2.45 -8.43 -11.95
C PHE A 276 -1.40 -7.56 -12.65
N ASN A 277 -0.88 -6.60 -11.87
CA ASN A 277 0.29 -5.76 -12.09
C ASN A 277 0.28 -4.75 -13.26
N ASN A 278 -0.16 -3.53 -12.94
CA ASN A 278 0.60 -2.33 -13.32
C ASN A 278 0.26 -1.14 -12.41
N SER A 279 0.92 -1.09 -11.27
CA SER A 279 1.09 0.11 -10.47
C SER A 279 2.33 0.86 -10.98
N ALA A 280 2.10 1.89 -11.80
CA ALA A 280 3.07 2.95 -12.06
C ALA A 280 2.31 4.27 -12.17
N GLY A 281 2.44 5.07 -11.13
CA GLY A 281 1.77 6.35 -10.96
C GLY A 281 2.24 7.38 -11.99
N ARG A 282 1.29 8.21 -12.43
CA ARG A 282 1.54 9.46 -13.14
C ARG A 282 0.90 10.59 -12.34
N LEU A 283 1.62 11.05 -11.33
CA LEU A 283 1.31 12.32 -10.66
C LEU A 283 1.78 13.44 -11.59
N LYS A 284 0.82 14.21 -12.10
CA LYS A 284 1.08 15.54 -12.66
C LYS A 284 1.35 16.46 -11.48
N GLY A 285 2.56 17.03 -11.43
CA GLY A 285 2.84 18.18 -10.60
C GLY A 285 2.27 19.42 -11.28
N ASP A 286 1.42 20.13 -10.56
CA ASP A 286 1.15 21.54 -10.82
C ASP A 286 1.85 22.34 -9.73
N ASP A 287 2.86 23.06 -10.20
CA ASP A 287 3.71 24.00 -9.50
C ASP A 287 3.00 25.35 -9.47
N LYS A 288 2.71 25.87 -8.27
CA LYS A 288 2.39 27.29 -8.06
C LYS A 288 2.96 27.77 -6.73
N THR A 289 4.14 28.35 -6.85
CA THR A 289 4.69 29.42 -6.01
C THR A 289 3.88 30.72 -6.22
N VAL A 290 3.54 31.41 -5.13
CA VAL A 290 3.35 32.88 -4.90
C VAL A 290 3.03 32.99 -3.38
N VAL A 291 3.95 33.34 -2.48
CA VAL A 291 4.45 34.69 -2.10
C VAL A 291 3.34 35.67 -1.71
N ASP A 292 2.97 35.68 -0.42
CA ASP A 292 3.08 36.82 0.52
C ASP A 292 2.57 36.40 1.91
#